data_AF-A0A0B6Y184-F1
#
_entry.id   AF-A0A0B6Y184-F1
#
_cell.length_a   1.000
_cell.length_b   1.000
_cell.length_c   1.000
_cell.angle_alpha   90.00
_cell.angle_beta   90.00
_cell.angle_gamma   90.00
#
_symmetry.space_group_name_H-M   'P 1'
#
loop_
_entity.id
_entity.type
_entity.pdbx_description
1 polymer ?
#
loop_
_entity_poly.entity_id
_entity_poly.type
_entity_poly.pdbx_seq_one_letter_code
_entity_poly.pdbx_strand_id
1 'polypeptide(L)'
;IRSMEQDMAALMESAGLFEVSIPDFKQLKQCRKELKMLKALWDYVIIVRSSIDDWKTTPWKAINVEQMDLDCKKFAKDIRAFDKEMRAWDVYIGLENVVKNMLTSLRAVTELQNPAIRTRHWQQLMVATKVKFVMDESTTLADLLNLNLHNYEDEVRNIVDKSVKEMSMEKVLKELDTTWATMEFEHEKHPRTGITIIKTSEELIETLED
;
A
#
# COMPACT_ATOMS: atom_id res chain seq x y z
N ILE A 1 -12.33 39.75 -8.26
CA ILE A 1 -11.35 39.67 -9.37
C ILE A 1 -12.02 39.85 -10.74
N ARG A 2 -13.03 39.06 -11.15
CA ARG A 2 -13.69 39.28 -12.46
C ARG A 2 -14.24 40.69 -12.67
N SER A 3 -14.91 41.31 -11.69
CA SER A 3 -15.37 42.70 -11.85
C SER A 3 -14.19 43.68 -11.86
N MET A 4 -13.18 43.49 -11.00
CA MET A 4 -11.96 44.30 -11.01
C MET A 4 -11.20 44.25 -12.35
N GLU A 5 -11.26 43.12 -13.07
CA GLU A 5 -10.69 43.01 -14.42
C GLU A 5 -11.55 43.68 -15.49
N GLN A 6 -12.88 43.68 -15.31
CA GLN A 6 -13.79 44.46 -16.17
C GLN A 6 -13.58 45.96 -15.96
N ASP A 7 -13.44 46.39 -14.70
CA ASP A 7 -13.14 47.78 -14.33
C ASP A 7 -11.77 48.20 -14.88
N MET A 8 -10.75 47.33 -14.77
CA MET A 8 -9.44 47.54 -15.39
C MET A 8 -9.55 47.68 -16.91
N ALA A 9 -10.32 46.81 -17.58
CA ALA A 9 -10.49 46.87 -19.03
C ALA A 9 -11.16 48.17 -19.48
N ALA A 10 -12.20 48.62 -18.76
CA ALA A 10 -12.89 49.88 -19.03
C ALA A 10 -11.98 51.10 -18.78
N LEU A 11 -11.15 51.06 -17.72
CA LEU A 11 -10.14 52.08 -17.45
C LEU A 11 -9.06 52.12 -18.54
N MET A 12 -8.62 50.96 -19.04
CA MET A 12 -7.64 50.88 -20.14
C MET A 12 -8.19 51.43 -21.46
N GLU A 13 -9.45 51.11 -21.78
CA GLU A 13 -10.14 51.62 -22.96
C GLU A 13 -10.31 53.15 -22.89
N SER A 14 -10.79 53.67 -21.77
CA SER A 14 -10.98 55.11 -21.58
C SER A 14 -9.66 55.88 -21.58
N ALA A 15 -8.62 55.41 -20.90
CA ALA A 15 -7.33 56.09 -20.92
C ALA A 15 -6.64 56.02 -22.29
N GLY A 16 -6.84 54.93 -23.05
CA GLY A 16 -6.38 54.82 -24.44
C GLY A 16 -7.03 55.87 -25.35
N LEU A 17 -8.31 56.17 -25.14
CA LEU A 17 -9.02 57.24 -25.85
C LEU A 17 -8.45 58.64 -25.54
N PHE A 18 -7.92 58.84 -24.34
CA PHE A 18 -7.36 60.12 -23.88
C PHE A 18 -5.81 60.18 -23.93
N GLU A 19 -5.15 59.19 -24.54
CA GLU A 19 -3.68 59.06 -24.58
C GLU A 19 -3.00 59.14 -23.19
N VAL A 20 -3.71 58.70 -22.14
CA VAL A 20 -3.20 58.71 -20.77
C VAL A 20 -2.41 57.44 -20.50
N SER A 21 -1.16 57.61 -20.08
CA SER A 21 -0.29 56.53 -19.59
C SER A 21 -0.84 55.91 -18.29
N ILE A 22 -1.32 54.67 -18.33
CA ILE A 22 -1.77 53.95 -17.13
C ILE A 22 -0.65 53.04 -16.58
N PRO A 23 -0.46 52.98 -15.26
CA PRO A 23 0.39 51.96 -14.63
C PRO A 23 -0.05 50.52 -14.96
N ASP A 24 0.91 49.62 -15.13
CA ASP A 24 0.62 48.20 -15.36
C ASP A 24 0.02 47.55 -14.11
N PHE A 25 -1.17 46.94 -14.24
CA PHE A 25 -1.89 46.25 -13.18
C PHE A 25 -1.31 44.85 -12.89
N LYS A 26 -0.03 44.80 -12.53
CA LYS A 26 0.74 43.56 -12.31
C LYS A 26 0.10 42.65 -11.26
N GLN A 27 -0.43 43.22 -10.19
CA GLN A 27 -1.06 42.47 -9.09
C GLN A 27 -2.31 41.74 -9.57
N LEU A 28 -3.14 42.38 -10.40
CA LEU A 28 -4.38 41.76 -10.88
C LEU A 28 -4.09 40.60 -11.84
N LYS A 29 -3.10 40.78 -12.73
CA LYS A 29 -2.59 39.72 -13.62
C LYS A 29 -2.03 38.54 -12.81
N GLN A 30 -1.26 38.84 -11.76
CA GLN A 30 -0.71 37.83 -10.84
C GLN A 30 -1.82 37.07 -10.11
N CYS A 31 -2.80 37.75 -9.51
CA CYS A 31 -3.94 37.10 -8.87
C CYS A 31 -4.73 36.21 -9.83
N ARG A 32 -4.91 36.62 -11.10
CA ARG A 32 -5.56 35.79 -12.11
C ARG A 32 -4.75 34.53 -12.44
N LYS A 33 -3.42 34.64 -12.52
CA LYS A 33 -2.53 33.49 -12.72
C LYS A 33 -2.64 32.51 -11.54
N GLU A 34 -2.53 33.02 -10.32
CA GLU A 34 -2.63 32.23 -9.07
C GLU A 34 -3.99 31.54 -8.94
N LEU A 35 -5.10 32.23 -9.25
CA LEU A 35 -6.43 31.61 -9.24
C LEU A 35 -6.56 30.44 -10.22
N LYS A 36 -5.97 30.55 -11.42
CA LYS A 36 -5.99 29.44 -12.40
C LYS A 36 -5.19 28.25 -11.89
N MET A 37 -4.01 28.50 -11.31
CA MET A 37 -3.18 27.47 -10.68
C MET A 37 -3.90 26.79 -9.52
N LEU A 38 -4.51 27.58 -8.63
CA LEU A 38 -5.25 27.08 -7.48
C LEU A 38 -6.45 26.23 -7.91
N LYS A 39 -7.20 26.66 -8.93
CA LYS A 39 -8.30 25.86 -9.50
C LYS A 39 -7.80 24.51 -10.03
N ALA A 40 -6.74 24.52 -10.82
CA ALA A 40 -6.16 23.28 -11.38
C ALA A 40 -5.68 22.33 -10.27
N LEU A 41 -5.06 22.86 -9.21
CA LEU A 41 -4.63 22.05 -8.07
C LEU A 41 -5.81 21.41 -7.34
N TRP A 42 -6.83 22.20 -7.01
CA TRP A 42 -8.00 21.70 -6.30
C TRP A 42 -8.82 20.70 -7.12
N ASP A 43 -8.93 20.91 -8.43
CA ASP A 43 -9.55 19.92 -9.32
C ASP A 43 -8.79 18.60 -9.25
N TYR A 44 -7.46 18.65 -9.24
CA TYR A 44 -6.64 17.46 -9.13
C TYR A 44 -6.72 16.81 -7.74
N VAL A 45 -6.80 17.60 -6.67
CA VAL A 45 -7.08 17.09 -5.32
C VAL A 45 -8.39 16.30 -5.30
N ILE A 46 -9.44 16.81 -5.96
CA ILE A 46 -10.73 16.11 -6.05
C ILE A 46 -10.56 14.79 -6.81
N ILE A 47 -9.86 14.78 -7.96
CA ILE A 47 -9.60 13.56 -8.72
C ILE A 47 -8.92 12.50 -7.84
N VAL A 48 -7.80 12.86 -7.20
CA VAL A 48 -7.04 11.94 -6.35
C VAL A 48 -7.88 11.44 -5.18
N ARG A 49 -8.62 12.33 -4.50
CA ARG A 49 -9.46 11.94 -3.36
C ARG A 49 -10.60 11.04 -3.78
N SER A 50 -11.30 11.34 -4.88
CA SER A 50 -12.37 10.49 -5.39
C SER A 50 -11.87 9.10 -5.76
N SER A 51 -10.72 9.00 -6.44
CA SER A 51 -10.12 7.68 -6.74
C SER A 51 -9.77 6.91 -5.47
N ILE A 52 -9.18 7.56 -4.47
CA ILE A 52 -8.86 6.92 -3.18
C ILE A 52 -10.15 6.50 -2.44
N ASP A 53 -11.19 7.34 -2.45
CA ASP A 53 -12.46 7.04 -1.79
C ASP A 53 -13.19 5.88 -2.47
N ASP A 54 -13.10 5.75 -3.80
CA ASP A 54 -13.59 4.58 -4.52
C ASP A 54 -12.79 3.33 -4.12
N TRP A 55 -11.47 3.41 -4.09
CA TRP A 55 -10.61 2.28 -3.70
C TRP A 55 -10.87 1.83 -2.26
N LYS A 56 -11.14 2.76 -1.34
CA LYS A 56 -11.49 2.46 0.05
C LYS A 56 -12.70 1.52 0.17
N THR A 57 -13.62 1.53 -0.78
CA THR A 57 -14.79 0.63 -0.79
C THR A 57 -14.48 -0.78 -1.31
N THR A 58 -13.27 -1.01 -1.84
CA THR A 58 -12.89 -2.29 -2.44
C THR A 58 -12.66 -3.35 -1.35
N PRO A 59 -13.33 -4.51 -1.42
CA PRO A 59 -13.11 -5.62 -0.48
C PRO A 59 -11.70 -6.19 -0.59
N TRP A 60 -11.11 -6.65 0.52
CA TRP A 60 -9.74 -7.19 0.63
C TRP A 60 -9.39 -8.19 -0.49
N LYS A 61 -10.29 -9.15 -0.76
CA LYS A 61 -10.09 -10.19 -1.77
C LYS A 61 -10.06 -9.66 -3.20
N ALA A 62 -10.61 -8.47 -3.45
CA ALA A 62 -10.68 -7.82 -4.75
C ALA A 62 -9.67 -6.68 -4.93
N ILE A 63 -8.82 -6.41 -3.92
CA ILE A 63 -7.81 -5.35 -4.00
C ILE A 63 -6.75 -5.73 -5.02
N ASN A 64 -6.71 -4.97 -6.13
CA ASN A 64 -5.64 -5.02 -7.11
C ASN A 64 -4.60 -3.94 -6.78
N VAL A 65 -3.58 -4.32 -6.01
CA VAL A 65 -2.54 -3.38 -5.57
C VAL A 65 -1.68 -2.89 -6.75
N GLU A 66 -1.44 -3.72 -7.74
CA GLU A 66 -0.62 -3.36 -8.92
C GLU A 66 -1.27 -2.20 -9.69
N GLN A 67 -2.57 -2.30 -9.97
CA GLN A 67 -3.29 -1.23 -10.66
C GLN A 67 -3.33 0.06 -9.82
N MET A 68 -3.61 -0.05 -8.52
CA MET A 68 -3.63 1.12 -7.62
C MET A 68 -2.25 1.79 -7.50
N ASP A 69 -1.15 1.03 -7.49
CA ASP A 69 0.22 1.55 -7.47
C ASP A 69 0.57 2.27 -8.79
N LEU A 70 0.15 1.74 -9.94
CA LEU A 70 0.30 2.41 -11.23
C LEU A 70 -0.42 3.75 -11.26
N ASP A 71 -1.66 3.80 -10.75
CA ASP A 71 -2.45 5.02 -10.68
C ASP A 71 -1.83 6.03 -9.71
N CYS A 72 -1.36 5.60 -8.54
CA CYS A 72 -0.64 6.47 -7.61
C CYS A 72 0.66 7.03 -8.21
N LYS A 73 1.43 6.22 -8.95
CA LYS A 73 2.63 6.69 -9.66
C LYS A 73 2.29 7.72 -10.74
N LYS A 74 1.16 7.54 -11.43
CA LYS A 74 0.63 8.54 -12.38
C LYS A 74 0.26 9.83 -11.65
N PHE A 75 -0.45 9.75 -10.52
CA PHE A 75 -0.74 10.92 -9.69
C PHE A 75 0.52 11.66 -9.26
N ALA A 76 1.53 10.94 -8.76
CA ALA A 76 2.80 11.54 -8.36
C ALA A 76 3.57 12.17 -9.54
N LYS A 77 3.40 11.68 -10.78
CA LYS A 77 4.00 12.27 -11.98
C LYS A 77 3.30 13.57 -12.36
N ASP A 78 1.97 13.56 -12.38
CA ASP A 78 1.16 14.74 -12.73
C ASP A 78 1.33 15.86 -11.68
N ILE A 79 1.38 15.51 -10.39
CA ILE A 79 1.66 16.46 -9.30
C ILE A 79 3.01 17.15 -9.51
N ARG A 80 4.03 16.41 -9.95
CA ARG A 80 5.36 16.99 -10.25
C ARG A 80 5.38 17.88 -11.49
N ALA A 81 4.41 17.73 -12.39
CA ALA A 81 4.26 18.52 -13.61
C ALA A 81 3.58 19.88 -13.38
N PHE A 82 2.95 20.11 -12.21
CA PHE A 82 2.47 21.45 -11.84
C PHE A 82 3.62 22.46 -11.71
N ASP A 83 3.24 23.74 -11.80
CA ASP A 83 4.18 24.86 -11.72
C ASP A 83 4.96 24.82 -10.39
N LYS A 84 6.24 25.17 -10.45
CA LYS A 84 7.14 25.19 -9.28
C LYS A 84 6.66 26.18 -8.22
N GLU A 85 5.99 27.26 -8.61
CA GLU A 85 5.38 28.25 -7.69
C GLU A 85 4.39 27.59 -6.72
N MET A 86 3.72 26.53 -7.16
CA MET A 86 2.69 25.84 -6.37
C MET A 86 3.28 24.91 -5.30
N ARG A 87 4.56 24.54 -5.41
CA ARG A 87 5.19 23.55 -4.51
C ARG A 87 5.32 24.02 -3.06
N ALA A 88 5.37 25.34 -2.86
CA ALA A 88 5.40 25.93 -1.53
C ALA A 88 4.00 26.03 -0.89
N TRP A 89 2.93 25.72 -1.63
CA TRP A 89 1.57 25.81 -1.10
C TRP A 89 1.22 24.57 -0.29
N ASP A 90 0.60 24.77 0.86
CA ASP A 90 0.19 23.68 1.76
C ASP A 90 -0.71 22.65 1.06
N VAL A 91 -1.56 23.11 0.12
CA VAL A 91 -2.42 22.21 -0.68
C VAL A 91 -1.60 21.26 -1.54
N TYR A 92 -0.49 21.74 -2.13
CA TYR A 92 0.41 20.91 -2.93
C TYR A 92 1.12 19.87 -2.05
N ILE A 93 1.70 20.33 -0.94
CA ILE A 93 2.42 19.48 0.01
C ILE A 93 1.48 18.41 0.58
N GLY A 94 0.26 18.81 0.96
CA GLY A 94 -0.76 17.90 1.45
C GLY A 94 -1.16 16.85 0.41
N LEU A 95 -1.37 17.25 -0.85
CA LEU A 95 -1.69 16.33 -1.93
C LEU A 95 -0.55 15.34 -2.21
N GLU A 96 0.69 15.82 -2.27
CA GLU A 96 1.88 14.98 -2.45
C GLU A 96 2.00 13.94 -1.32
N ASN A 97 1.81 14.37 -0.07
CA ASN A 97 1.84 13.50 1.10
C ASN A 97 0.73 12.45 1.07
N VAL A 98 -0.48 12.81 0.64
CA VAL A 98 -1.59 11.84 0.48
C VAL A 98 -1.20 10.73 -0.51
N VAL A 99 -0.69 11.08 -1.68
CA VAL A 99 -0.27 10.09 -2.69
C VAL A 99 0.91 9.26 -2.18
N LYS A 100 1.88 9.88 -1.51
CA LYS A 100 3.05 9.19 -0.94
C LYS A 100 2.63 8.18 0.14
N ASN A 101 1.78 8.60 1.08
CA ASN A 101 1.29 7.72 2.14
C ASN A 101 0.45 6.57 1.58
N MET A 102 -0.31 6.82 0.51
CA MET A 102 -1.04 5.78 -0.20
C MET A 102 -0.09 4.75 -0.82
N LEU A 103 0.97 5.18 -1.52
CA LEU A 103 1.99 4.28 -2.07
C LEU A 103 2.65 3.41 -0.99
N THR A 104 3.02 3.98 0.15
CA THR A 104 3.59 3.21 1.27
C THR A 104 2.57 2.22 1.84
N SER A 105 1.32 2.66 2.02
CA SER A 105 0.26 1.77 2.54
C SER A 105 -0.05 0.63 1.57
N LEU A 106 -0.05 0.88 0.26
CA LEU A 106 -0.24 -0.15 -0.76
C LEU A 106 0.88 -1.20 -0.73
N ARG A 107 2.14 -0.80 -0.52
CA ARG A 107 3.25 -1.76 -0.35
C ARG A 107 3.03 -2.70 0.83
N ALA A 108 2.65 -2.15 1.98
CA ALA A 108 2.32 -2.94 3.17
C ALA A 108 1.13 -3.89 2.89
N VAL A 109 0.11 -3.42 2.16
CA VAL A 109 -1.03 -4.25 1.73
C VAL A 109 -0.56 -5.41 0.83
N THR A 110 0.34 -5.17 -0.13
CA THR A 110 0.92 -6.24 -0.96
C THR A 110 1.63 -7.30 -0.12
N GLU A 111 2.43 -6.89 0.86
CA GLU A 111 3.12 -7.84 1.75
C GLU A 111 2.12 -8.65 2.58
N LEU A 112 1.05 -8.01 3.07
CA LEU A 112 -0.01 -8.66 3.85
C LEU A 112 -0.91 -9.60 3.03
N GLN A 113 -0.94 -9.46 1.70
CA GLN A 113 -1.62 -10.40 0.80
C GLN A 113 -0.90 -11.75 0.67
N ASN A 114 0.27 -11.92 1.29
CA ASN A 114 0.99 -13.19 1.30
C ASN A 114 0.13 -14.31 1.93
N PRO A 115 -0.04 -15.47 1.27
CA PRO A 115 -0.87 -16.57 1.76
C PRO A 115 -0.35 -17.21 3.07
N ALA A 116 0.90 -16.95 3.46
CA ALA A 116 1.44 -17.37 4.75
C ALA A 116 0.80 -16.63 5.94
N ILE A 117 0.18 -15.46 5.68
CA ILE A 117 -0.51 -14.67 6.70
C ILE A 117 -1.79 -15.40 7.15
N ARG A 118 -2.02 -15.40 8.47
CA ARG A 118 -3.12 -16.13 9.13
C ARG A 118 -3.69 -15.28 10.25
N THR A 119 -4.80 -15.71 10.85
CA THR A 119 -5.49 -15.00 11.94
C THR A 119 -4.54 -14.57 13.07
N ARG A 120 -3.56 -15.39 13.45
CA ARG A 120 -2.56 -15.05 14.47
C ARG A 120 -1.68 -13.85 14.09
N HIS A 121 -1.31 -13.72 12.82
CA HIS A 121 -0.50 -12.62 12.29
C HIS A 121 -1.32 -11.31 12.26
N TRP A 122 -2.60 -11.39 11.88
CA TRP A 122 -3.52 -10.27 11.96
C TRP A 122 -3.72 -9.77 13.40
N GLN A 123 -3.79 -10.68 14.37
CA GLN A 123 -3.82 -10.32 15.79
C GLN A 123 -2.54 -9.62 16.25
N GLN A 124 -1.36 -10.06 15.81
CA GLN A 124 -0.10 -9.36 16.11
C GLN A 124 -0.10 -7.94 15.52
N LEU A 125 -0.59 -7.78 14.28
CA LEU A 125 -0.69 -6.47 13.62
C LEU A 125 -1.64 -5.53 14.37
N MET A 126 -2.78 -6.02 14.84
CA MET A 126 -3.70 -5.25 15.68
C MET A 126 -3.06 -4.76 16.98
N VAL A 127 -2.28 -5.61 17.63
CA VAL A 127 -1.58 -5.25 18.88
C VAL A 127 -0.52 -4.17 18.60
N ALA A 128 0.23 -4.29 17.50
CA ALA A 128 1.25 -3.33 17.11
C ALA A 128 0.64 -1.96 16.75
N THR A 129 -0.40 -1.96 15.93
CA THR A 129 -1.08 -0.74 15.44
C THR A 129 -2.02 -0.13 16.48
N LYS A 130 -2.35 -0.87 17.55
CA LYS A 130 -3.34 -0.52 18.59
C LYS A 130 -4.76 -0.29 18.04
N VAL A 131 -5.05 -0.79 16.85
CA VAL A 131 -6.37 -0.74 16.22
C VAL A 131 -7.00 -2.13 16.28
N LYS A 132 -8.25 -2.20 16.75
CA LYS A 132 -9.01 -3.45 16.76
C LYS A 132 -9.81 -3.55 15.47
N PHE A 133 -9.60 -4.61 14.70
CA PHE A 133 -10.41 -4.94 13.54
C PHE A 133 -10.49 -6.46 13.36
N VAL A 134 -11.55 -6.96 12.74
CA VAL A 134 -11.67 -8.39 12.44
C VAL A 134 -11.48 -8.55 10.94
N MET A 135 -10.49 -9.34 10.54
CA MET A 135 -10.37 -9.77 9.15
C MET A 135 -11.52 -10.72 8.83
N ASP A 136 -12.47 -10.23 8.04
CA ASP A 136 -13.60 -10.97 7.54
C ASP A 136 -13.78 -10.73 6.02
N GLU A 137 -14.80 -11.32 5.43
CA GLU A 137 -15.07 -11.15 4.00
C GLU A 137 -15.54 -9.74 3.62
N SER A 138 -15.97 -8.96 4.62
CA SER A 138 -16.41 -7.57 4.45
C SER A 138 -15.28 -6.56 4.62
N THR A 139 -14.09 -7.00 5.04
CA THR A 139 -12.95 -6.12 5.26
C THR A 139 -12.58 -5.41 3.96
N THR A 140 -12.48 -4.09 4.03
CA THR A 140 -12.22 -3.22 2.89
C THR A 140 -10.81 -2.63 2.96
N LEU A 141 -10.37 -2.00 1.87
CA LEU A 141 -9.14 -1.21 1.88
C LEU A 141 -9.21 -0.08 2.92
N ALA A 142 -10.39 0.52 3.17
CA ALA A 142 -10.54 1.55 4.20
C ALA A 142 -10.11 1.06 5.59
N ASP A 143 -10.51 -0.15 5.95
CA ASP A 143 -10.20 -0.74 7.26
C ASP A 143 -8.69 -0.92 7.45
N LEU A 144 -7.99 -1.27 6.37
CA LEU A 144 -6.54 -1.45 6.38
C LEU A 144 -5.79 -0.12 6.39
N LEU A 145 -6.30 0.88 5.66
CA LEU A 145 -5.75 2.24 5.71
C LEU A 145 -5.92 2.88 7.09
N ASN A 146 -6.98 2.54 7.84
CA ASN A 146 -7.18 2.98 9.22
C ASN A 146 -6.11 2.44 10.20
N LEU A 147 -5.40 1.36 9.83
CA LEU A 147 -4.25 0.87 10.59
C LEU A 147 -3.03 1.80 10.46
N ASN A 148 -3.09 2.79 9.57
CA ASN A 148 -1.99 3.69 9.25
C ASN A 148 -0.71 2.92 8.94
N LEU A 149 -0.80 1.91 8.07
CA LEU A 149 0.30 0.99 7.75
C LEU A 149 1.59 1.71 7.32
N HIS A 150 1.46 2.89 6.72
CA HIS A 150 2.59 3.75 6.38
C HIS A 150 3.48 4.18 7.57
N ASN A 151 2.99 4.07 8.81
CA ASN A 151 3.75 4.34 10.04
C ASN A 151 4.33 3.08 10.69
N TYR A 152 3.97 1.88 10.21
CA TYR A 152 4.30 0.58 10.80
C TYR A 152 4.90 -0.38 9.76
N GLU A 153 5.62 0.17 8.78
CA GLU A 153 6.15 -0.60 7.64
C GLU A 153 7.09 -1.73 8.11
N ASP A 154 7.94 -1.44 9.10
CA ASP A 154 8.89 -2.41 9.64
C ASP A 154 8.18 -3.53 10.42
N GLU A 155 7.14 -3.21 11.19
CA GLU A 155 6.32 -4.21 11.89
C GLU A 155 5.58 -5.11 10.90
N VAL A 156 4.99 -4.55 9.84
CA VAL A 156 4.32 -5.33 8.79
C VAL A 156 5.30 -6.30 8.16
N ARG A 157 6.47 -5.82 7.74
CA ARG A 157 7.52 -6.64 7.12
C ARG A 157 7.96 -7.77 8.03
N ASN A 158 8.21 -7.47 9.30
CA ASN A 158 8.61 -8.46 10.31
C ASN A 158 7.54 -9.54 10.52
N ILE A 159 6.25 -9.18 10.54
CA ILE A 159 5.14 -10.13 10.67
C ILE A 159 5.06 -11.02 9.43
N VAL A 160 5.21 -10.45 8.24
CA VAL A 160 5.19 -11.19 6.97
C VAL A 160 6.36 -12.17 6.91
N ASP A 161 7.57 -11.73 7.23
CA ASP A 161 8.76 -12.60 7.26
C ASP A 161 8.61 -13.76 8.25
N LYS A 162 8.06 -13.50 9.45
CA LYS A 162 7.74 -14.54 10.43
C LYS A 162 6.74 -15.53 9.85
N SER A 163 5.67 -15.03 9.23
CA SER A 163 4.63 -15.88 8.66
C SER A 163 5.17 -16.83 7.58
N VAL A 164 6.05 -16.33 6.70
CA VAL A 164 6.69 -17.12 5.64
C VAL A 164 7.59 -18.20 6.23
N LYS A 165 8.39 -17.87 7.24
CA LYS A 165 9.22 -18.86 7.95
C LYS A 165 8.38 -19.92 8.65
N GLU A 166 7.31 -19.51 9.33
CA GLU A 166 6.37 -20.43 9.98
C GLU A 166 5.71 -21.38 8.97
N MET A 167 5.27 -20.87 7.81
CA MET A 167 4.70 -21.71 6.76
C MET A 167 5.72 -22.74 6.23
N SER A 168 7.00 -22.33 6.08
CA SER A 168 8.06 -23.26 5.68
C SER A 168 8.31 -24.34 6.74
N MET A 169 8.36 -23.96 8.02
CA MET A 169 8.55 -24.91 9.13
C MET A 169 7.38 -25.89 9.23
N GLU A 170 6.15 -25.41 9.08
CA GLU A 170 4.96 -26.28 9.09
C GLU A 170 4.93 -27.25 7.91
N LYS A 171 5.46 -26.85 6.74
CA LYS A 171 5.62 -27.76 5.61
C LYS A 171 6.60 -28.89 5.95
N VAL A 172 7.75 -28.56 6.53
CA VAL A 172 8.75 -29.56 6.98
C VAL A 172 8.16 -30.48 8.04
N LEU A 173 7.44 -29.94 9.04
CA LEU A 173 6.79 -30.75 10.06
C LEU A 173 5.74 -31.72 9.46
N LYS A 174 5.01 -31.28 8.44
CA LYS A 174 4.04 -32.14 7.75
C LYS A 174 4.73 -33.22 6.90
N GLU A 175 5.86 -32.89 6.27
CA GLU A 175 6.69 -33.86 5.57
C GLU A 175 7.22 -34.91 6.55
N LEU A 176 7.76 -34.49 7.70
CA LEU A 176 8.19 -35.39 8.78
C LEU A 176 7.05 -36.30 9.23
N ASP A 177 5.87 -35.74 9.55
CA ASP A 177 4.71 -36.53 9.97
C ASP A 177 4.30 -37.57 8.90
N THR A 178 4.36 -37.19 7.63
CA THR A 178 4.06 -38.10 6.51
C THR A 178 5.12 -39.20 6.40
N THR A 179 6.40 -38.84 6.44
CA THR A 179 7.52 -39.80 6.38
C THR A 179 7.41 -40.82 7.51
N TRP A 180 7.30 -40.34 8.76
CA TRP A 180 7.22 -41.21 9.95
C TRP A 180 5.92 -42.01 10.06
N ALA A 181 4.82 -41.56 9.45
CA ALA A 181 3.59 -42.34 9.37
C ALA A 181 3.70 -43.54 8.40
N THR A 182 4.61 -43.49 7.43
CA THR A 182 4.81 -44.56 6.44
C THR A 182 6.02 -45.45 6.69
N MET A 183 6.93 -45.00 7.56
CA MET A 183 8.17 -45.72 7.82
C MET A 183 7.92 -46.93 8.72
N GLU A 184 8.38 -48.10 8.29
CA GLU A 184 8.24 -49.36 9.03
C GLU A 184 9.61 -50.01 9.23
N PHE A 185 9.77 -50.72 10.35
CA PHE A 185 10.97 -51.52 10.58
C PHE A 185 11.01 -52.74 9.66
N GLU A 186 12.16 -53.02 9.04
CA GLU A 186 12.36 -54.27 8.33
C GLU A 186 12.47 -55.43 9.33
N HIS A 187 12.01 -56.61 8.92
CA HIS A 187 12.04 -57.81 9.76
C HIS A 187 12.72 -58.97 9.04
N GLU A 188 13.64 -59.64 9.73
CA GLU A 188 14.33 -60.83 9.23
C GLU A 188 14.24 -61.98 10.23
N LYS A 189 14.21 -63.23 9.77
CA LYS A 189 14.21 -64.40 10.67
C LYS A 189 15.63 -64.82 11.02
N HIS A 190 15.88 -65.01 12.30
CA HIS A 190 17.17 -65.50 12.77
C HIS A 190 17.46 -66.92 12.24
N PRO A 191 18.59 -67.15 11.54
CA PRO A 191 18.85 -68.41 10.83
C PRO A 191 18.86 -69.67 11.74
N ARG A 192 19.21 -69.49 13.02
CA ARG A 192 19.39 -70.62 13.96
C ARG A 192 18.18 -70.86 14.88
N THR A 193 17.35 -69.85 15.11
CA THR A 193 16.26 -69.90 16.12
C THR A 193 14.88 -69.62 15.52
N GLY A 194 14.79 -69.12 14.29
CA GLY A 194 13.54 -68.80 13.60
C GLY A 194 12.79 -67.58 14.16
N ILE A 195 13.35 -66.90 15.17
CA ILE A 195 12.77 -65.71 15.80
C ILE A 195 12.90 -64.51 14.85
N THR A 196 11.85 -63.71 14.74
CA THR A 196 11.89 -62.44 13.97
C THR A 196 12.74 -61.41 14.70
N ILE A 197 13.76 -60.90 14.02
CA ILE A 197 14.64 -59.83 14.47
C ILE A 197 14.33 -58.59 13.64
N ILE A 198 14.34 -57.43 14.28
CA ILE A 198 14.23 -56.13 13.61
C ILE A 198 15.55 -55.82 12.93
N LYS A 199 15.48 -55.51 11.64
CA LYS A 199 16.59 -54.98 10.86
C LYS A 199 16.34 -53.49 10.66
N THR A 200 17.27 -52.67 11.12
CA THR A 200 17.31 -51.24 10.79
C THR A 200 18.03 -51.09 9.45
N SER A 201 17.33 -50.60 8.44
CA SER A 201 17.96 -50.23 7.16
C SER A 201 18.79 -48.96 7.35
N GLU A 202 19.80 -48.78 6.51
CA GLU A 202 20.64 -47.58 6.50
C GLU A 202 19.81 -46.34 6.16
N GLU A 203 18.85 -46.48 5.24
CA GLU A 203 17.87 -45.45 4.87
C GLU A 203 17.02 -44.97 6.07
N LEU A 204 16.61 -45.89 6.96
CA LEU A 204 15.84 -45.53 8.15
C LEU A 204 16.68 -44.76 9.17
N ILE A 205 17.98 -45.04 9.25
CA ILE A 205 18.90 -44.30 10.12
C ILE A 205 19.20 -42.92 9.53
N GLU A 206 19.47 -42.83 8.22
CA GLU A 206 19.71 -41.57 7.52
C GLU A 206 18.51 -40.62 7.66
N THR A 207 17.30 -41.13 7.41
CA THR A 207 16.04 -40.35 7.56
C THR A 207 15.74 -39.96 9.02
N LEU A 208 16.33 -40.65 10.01
CA LEU A 208 16.23 -40.29 11.43
C LEU A 208 17.19 -39.17 11.82
N GLU A 209 18.36 -39.12 11.18
CA GLU A 209 19.42 -38.15 11.48
C GLU A 209 19.20 -36.80 10.77
N ASP A 210 18.54 -36.80 9.61
CA ASP A 210 18.13 -35.61 8.84
C ASP A 210 16.95 -34.84 9.45
#